data_AF-A0A929FF69-F1
#
_entry.id   AF-A0A929FF69-F1
#
_cell.length_a   1.000
_cell.length_b   1.000
_cell.length_c   1.000
_cell.angle_alpha   90.00
_cell.angle_beta   90.00
_cell.angle_gamma   90.00
#
_symmetry.space_group_name_H-M   'P 1'
#
loop_
_entity.id
_entity.type
_entity.pdbx_description
1 polymer ?
#
loop_
_entity_poly.entity_id
_entity_poly.type
_entity_poly.pdbx_seq_one_letter_code
_entity_poly.pdbx_strand_id
1 'polypeptide(L)'
;MEAVTASSGQGNDAVQEAEPGVARDVPDDQIKLRLLNAFAEKSKKYNKYIEKDWVSTKEPYIIAINAAQIPSASAEHKIPRIVRALLPFGHEVLHLDTETLELVDTSYKYQGVVNKASGTEIETTSFLNTKYSGISAIIYSCADVFNHPVAISKSLLLFHNPSASNPIPLGLLGKGYEY
;
A
#
# COMPACT_ATOMS: atom_id res chain seq x y z
N MET A 1 -9.50 13.01 9.01
CA MET A 1 -8.44 12.11 8.51
C MET A 1 -8.07 11.11 9.60
N GLU A 2 -7.53 9.95 9.25
CA GLU A 2 -7.03 8.94 10.21
C GLU A 2 -5.57 8.62 9.93
N ALA A 3 -4.86 8.10 10.93
CA ALA A 3 -3.47 7.68 10.79
C ALA A 3 -3.20 6.34 11.51
N VAL A 4 -2.29 5.54 10.96
CA VAL A 4 -1.79 4.29 11.58
C VAL A 4 -0.37 3.99 11.17
N THR A 5 0.40 3.44 12.11
CA THR A 5 1.62 2.72 11.82
C THR A 5 1.31 1.24 11.77
N ALA A 6 1.50 0.62 10.62
CA ALA A 6 1.35 -0.82 10.45
C ALA A 6 2.56 -1.52 11.08
N SER A 7 2.31 -2.58 11.86
CA SER A 7 3.36 -3.37 12.52
C SER A 7 3.65 -4.66 11.76
N SER A 8 4.74 -5.33 12.13
CA SER A 8 5.16 -6.64 11.60
C SER A 8 4.11 -7.74 11.73
N GLY A 9 3.16 -7.62 12.66
CA GLY A 9 2.13 -8.62 12.91
C GLY A 9 2.56 -9.73 13.87
N GLN A 10 1.72 -10.76 13.97
CA GLN A 10 1.94 -11.91 14.85
C GLN A 10 1.54 -13.22 14.13
N GLY A 11 2.11 -14.34 14.58
CA GLY A 11 1.83 -15.67 14.05
C GLY A 11 2.48 -15.95 12.69
N ASN A 12 1.90 -16.89 11.93
CA ASN A 12 2.50 -17.42 10.70
C ASN A 12 2.58 -16.40 9.54
N ASP A 13 1.75 -15.34 9.59
CA ASP A 13 1.75 -14.26 8.60
C ASP A 13 2.60 -13.05 9.04
N ALA A 14 3.35 -13.16 10.15
CA ALA A 14 4.19 -12.09 10.64
C ALA A 14 5.37 -11.85 9.70
N VAL A 15 5.70 -10.59 9.47
CA VAL A 15 6.89 -10.19 8.74
C VAL A 15 8.08 -10.26 9.71
N GLN A 16 8.91 -11.29 9.56
CA GLN A 16 10.09 -11.48 10.42
C GLN A 16 11.24 -10.58 9.98
N GLU A 17 12.10 -10.19 10.91
CA GLU A 17 13.37 -9.53 10.59
C GLU A 17 14.30 -10.45 9.78
N ALA A 18 15.17 -9.86 8.97
CA ALA A 18 16.19 -10.63 8.26
C ALA A 18 17.30 -11.01 9.23
N GLU A 19 17.77 -12.26 9.17
CA GLU A 19 18.94 -12.67 9.94
C GLU A 19 20.21 -12.02 9.36
N PRO A 20 21.07 -11.41 10.19
CA PRO A 20 22.30 -10.79 9.70
C PRO A 20 23.18 -11.79 8.95
N GLY A 21 23.56 -11.43 7.71
CA GLY A 21 24.42 -12.27 6.87
C GLY A 21 23.71 -13.41 6.13
N VAL A 22 22.39 -13.56 6.30
CA VAL A 22 21.59 -14.57 5.59
C VAL A 22 20.77 -13.89 4.49
N ALA A 23 20.99 -14.33 3.25
CA ALA A 23 20.17 -13.91 2.13
C ALA A 23 18.80 -14.60 2.21
N ARG A 24 17.73 -13.82 2.02
CA ARG A 24 16.36 -14.32 1.91
C ARG A 24 15.58 -13.46 0.94
N ASP A 25 14.48 -14.01 0.42
CA ASP A 25 13.51 -13.23 -0.32
C ASP A 25 12.80 -12.22 0.61
N VAL A 26 12.46 -11.06 0.07
CA VAL A 26 11.63 -10.09 0.78
C VAL A 26 10.20 -10.65 0.87
N PRO A 27 9.61 -10.76 2.07
CA PRO A 27 8.27 -11.35 2.27
C PRO A 27 7.15 -10.41 1.81
N ASP A 28 7.06 -10.19 0.49
CA ASP A 28 6.19 -9.20 -0.15
C ASP A 28 4.70 -9.40 0.19
N ASP A 29 4.23 -10.65 0.15
CA ASP A 29 2.83 -10.99 0.44
C ASP A 29 2.48 -10.71 1.91
N GLN A 30 3.37 -11.05 2.85
CA GLN A 30 3.17 -10.76 4.27
C GLN A 30 3.17 -9.25 4.54
N ILE A 31 4.04 -8.48 3.85
CA ILE A 31 4.02 -7.01 3.92
C ILE A 31 2.69 -6.48 3.38
N LYS A 32 2.20 -6.97 2.23
CA LYS A 32 0.89 -6.60 1.68
C LYS A 32 -0.23 -6.89 2.68
N LEU A 33 -0.21 -8.04 3.35
CA LEU A 33 -1.19 -8.38 4.39
C LEU A 33 -1.19 -7.36 5.53
N ARG A 34 -0.04 -6.84 5.95
CA ARG A 34 0.03 -5.78 6.98
C ARG A 34 -0.61 -4.48 6.51
N LEU A 35 -0.32 -4.06 5.28
CA LEU A 35 -0.88 -2.84 4.68
C LEU A 35 -2.39 -2.96 4.46
N LEU A 36 -2.85 -4.10 3.95
CA LEU A 36 -4.27 -4.44 3.78
C LEU A 36 -5.01 -4.41 5.11
N ASN A 37 -4.44 -4.98 6.17
CA ASN A 37 -5.04 -4.93 7.49
C ASN A 37 -5.15 -3.49 8.02
N ALA A 38 -4.07 -2.70 7.90
CA ALA A 38 -4.07 -1.30 8.34
C ALA A 38 -5.13 -0.48 7.59
N PHE A 39 -5.24 -0.64 6.28
CA PHE A 39 -6.29 -0.02 5.48
C PHE A 39 -7.70 -0.50 5.87
N ALA A 40 -7.89 -1.80 6.05
CA ALA A 40 -9.18 -2.39 6.43
C ALA A 40 -9.66 -1.90 7.81
N GLU A 41 -8.76 -1.77 8.79
CA GLU A 41 -9.09 -1.22 10.11
C GLU A 41 -9.52 0.24 10.04
N LYS A 42 -8.82 1.06 9.24
CA LYS A 42 -9.13 2.49 9.12
C LYS A 42 -10.35 2.78 8.28
N SER A 43 -10.59 2.01 7.22
CA SER A 43 -11.86 2.08 6.48
C SER A 43 -13.06 1.70 7.36
N LYS A 44 -12.94 0.69 8.23
CA LYS A 44 -13.97 0.37 9.23
C LYS A 44 -14.20 1.52 10.21
N LYS A 45 -13.15 2.21 10.66
CA LYS A 45 -13.29 3.39 11.53
C LYS A 45 -13.97 4.55 10.81
N TYR A 46 -13.60 4.80 9.55
CA TYR A 46 -14.26 5.81 8.71
C TYR A 46 -15.78 5.58 8.67
N ASN A 47 -16.23 4.35 8.39
CA ASN A 47 -17.66 4.03 8.39
C ASN A 47 -18.33 4.32 9.74
N LYS A 48 -17.67 3.96 10.86
CA LYS A 48 -18.17 4.30 12.21
C LYS A 48 -18.23 5.81 12.47
N TYR A 49 -17.37 6.60 11.84
CA TYR A 49 -17.40 8.06 11.97
C TYR A 49 -18.51 8.68 11.14
N ILE A 50 -18.78 8.12 9.96
CA ILE A 50 -19.96 8.48 9.15
C ILE A 50 -21.24 8.16 9.93
N GLU A 51 -21.36 6.96 10.51
CA GLU A 51 -22.54 6.56 11.32
C GLU A 51 -22.80 7.47 12.53
N LYS A 52 -21.77 8.17 13.02
CA LYS A 52 -21.85 9.11 14.15
C LYS A 52 -21.94 10.57 13.73
N ASP A 53 -22.01 10.85 12.43
CA ASP A 53 -21.96 12.20 11.85
C ASP A 53 -20.73 13.02 12.28
N TRP A 54 -19.62 12.35 12.62
CA TRP A 54 -18.36 13.01 12.98
C TRP A 54 -17.53 13.43 11.77
N VAL A 55 -17.80 12.80 10.63
CA VAL A 55 -17.14 13.05 9.35
C VAL A 55 -18.22 13.22 8.29
N SER A 56 -18.08 14.25 7.47
CA SER A 56 -18.99 14.50 6.35
C SER A 56 -18.72 13.55 5.19
N THR A 57 -19.77 13.00 4.59
CA THR A 57 -19.68 12.22 3.34
C THR A 57 -19.47 13.10 2.10
N LYS A 58 -19.49 14.43 2.24
CA LYS A 58 -19.31 15.41 1.15
C LYS A 58 -17.90 15.99 1.10
N GLU A 59 -17.05 15.63 2.05
CA GLU A 59 -15.68 16.13 2.13
C GLU A 59 -14.68 15.00 1.79
N PRO A 60 -13.49 15.34 1.28
CA PRO A 60 -12.46 14.35 1.07
C PRO A 60 -11.99 13.71 2.39
N TYR A 61 -11.73 12.40 2.35
CA TYR A 61 -11.23 11.66 3.49
C TYR A 61 -9.94 10.93 3.17
N ILE A 62 -8.88 11.24 3.92
CA ILE A 62 -7.55 10.67 3.72
C ILE A 62 -7.21 9.75 4.89
N ILE A 63 -6.60 8.60 4.57
CA ILE A 63 -5.99 7.69 5.54
C ILE A 63 -4.47 7.77 5.38
N ALA A 64 -3.76 8.08 6.47
CA ALA A 64 -2.30 8.01 6.51
C ALA A 64 -1.85 6.64 7.04
N ILE A 65 -0.96 5.97 6.31
CA ILE A 65 -0.39 4.66 6.66
C ILE A 65 1.13 4.78 6.66
N ASN A 66 1.74 4.57 7.81
CA ASN A 66 3.18 4.42 7.93
C ASN A 66 3.55 2.93 8.03
N ALA A 67 4.54 2.49 7.26
CA ALA A 67 5.00 1.10 7.20
C ALA A 67 6.38 0.89 7.83
N ALA A 68 6.93 1.88 8.54
CA ALA A 68 8.31 1.82 9.02
C ALA A 68 8.55 0.73 10.09
N GLN A 69 7.48 0.25 10.75
CA GLN A 69 7.56 -0.88 11.68
C GLN A 69 7.34 -2.25 11.02
N ILE A 70 7.21 -2.30 9.70
CA ILE A 70 7.19 -3.56 8.95
C ILE A 70 8.61 -3.83 8.44
N PRO A 71 9.26 -4.92 8.85
CA PRO A 71 10.60 -5.25 8.38
C PRO A 71 10.64 -5.32 6.85
N SER A 72 11.70 -4.77 6.25
CA SER A 72 11.92 -4.74 4.80
C SER A 72 10.89 -3.96 3.97
N ALA A 73 9.90 -3.27 4.57
CA ALA A 73 8.91 -2.50 3.81
C ALA A 73 9.50 -1.28 3.10
N SER A 74 10.61 -0.73 3.61
CA SER A 74 11.34 0.35 2.97
C SER A 74 12.07 -0.06 1.68
N ALA A 75 12.25 -1.37 1.43
CA ALA A 75 12.86 -1.90 0.22
C ALA A 75 11.85 -1.90 -0.94
N GLU A 76 11.38 -0.70 -1.34
CA GLU A 76 10.31 -0.49 -2.31
C GLU A 76 10.57 -1.03 -3.71
N HIS A 77 9.47 -1.36 -4.39
CA HIS A 77 9.48 -1.71 -5.81
C HIS A 77 9.21 -0.48 -6.68
N LYS A 78 9.35 -0.63 -7.99
CA LYS A 78 8.99 0.42 -8.97
C LYS A 78 7.54 0.89 -8.80
N ILE A 79 6.60 -0.05 -8.60
CA ILE A 79 5.25 0.28 -8.10
C ILE A 79 5.26 0.11 -6.58
N PRO A 80 4.99 1.17 -5.80
CA PRO A 80 5.05 1.11 -4.34
C PRO A 80 4.10 0.06 -3.74
N ARG A 81 4.50 -0.58 -2.64
CA ARG A 81 3.74 -1.68 -2.04
C ARG A 81 2.32 -1.30 -1.63
N ILE A 82 2.10 -0.07 -1.17
CA ILE A 82 0.76 0.41 -0.85
C ILE A 82 -0.16 0.44 -2.08
N VAL A 83 0.38 0.80 -3.25
CA VAL A 83 -0.35 0.78 -4.53
C VAL A 83 -0.63 -0.67 -4.92
N ARG A 84 0.37 -1.55 -4.84
CA ARG A 84 0.24 -2.99 -5.11
C ARG A 84 -0.66 -3.75 -4.12
N ALA A 85 -0.99 -3.14 -2.98
CA ALA A 85 -1.86 -3.71 -1.96
C ALA A 85 -3.34 -3.33 -2.21
N LEU A 86 -3.62 -2.13 -2.73
CA LEU A 86 -5.00 -1.67 -2.93
C LEU A 86 -5.44 -1.69 -4.41
N LEU A 87 -4.50 -1.88 -5.33
CA LEU A 87 -4.71 -2.23 -6.73
C LEU A 87 -4.01 -3.57 -7.04
N PRO A 88 -4.54 -4.40 -7.95
CA PRO A 88 -4.14 -5.79 -8.13
C PRO A 88 -2.84 -5.96 -8.94
N PHE A 89 -1.81 -5.15 -8.65
CA PHE A 89 -0.49 -5.26 -9.25
C PHE A 89 0.37 -6.32 -8.54
N GLY A 90 0.72 -7.36 -9.29
CA GLY A 90 1.68 -8.40 -8.93
C GLY A 90 3.12 -8.00 -9.24
N HIS A 91 3.96 -8.97 -9.61
CA HIS A 91 5.36 -8.73 -9.97
C HIS A 91 5.49 -8.24 -11.42
N GLU A 92 6.56 -7.48 -11.69
CA GLU A 92 6.94 -7.08 -13.05
C GLU A 92 7.30 -8.33 -13.87
N VAL A 93 6.88 -8.35 -15.12
CA VAL A 93 7.12 -9.42 -16.09
C VAL A 93 7.84 -8.81 -17.28
N LEU A 94 8.99 -9.37 -17.63
CA LEU A 94 9.76 -8.97 -18.80
C LEU A 94 9.37 -9.87 -19.98
N HIS A 95 9.00 -9.25 -21.10
CA HIS A 95 8.71 -9.96 -22.35
C HIS A 95 9.94 -9.89 -23.23
N LEU A 96 10.58 -11.04 -23.46
CA LEU A 96 11.77 -11.17 -24.28
C LEU A 96 11.41 -11.76 -25.65
N ASP A 97 12.04 -11.25 -26.69
CA ASP A 97 12.03 -11.91 -28.00
C ASP A 97 12.70 -13.27 -27.86
N THR A 98 12.07 -14.34 -28.35
CA THR A 98 12.58 -15.70 -28.15
C THR A 98 13.77 -16.05 -29.04
N GLU A 99 13.98 -15.31 -30.14
CA GLU A 99 15.08 -15.52 -31.08
C GLU A 99 16.29 -14.66 -30.71
N THR A 100 16.07 -13.37 -30.42
CA THR A 100 17.16 -12.42 -30.12
C THR A 100 17.47 -12.30 -28.62
N LEU A 101 16.56 -12.76 -27.75
CA LEU A 101 16.58 -12.54 -26.30
C LEU A 101 16.57 -11.06 -25.90
N GLU A 102 16.20 -10.17 -26.82
CA GLU A 102 16.08 -8.74 -26.55
C GLU A 102 14.78 -8.43 -25.80
N LEU A 103 14.82 -7.40 -24.94
CA LEU A 103 13.64 -6.94 -24.21
C LEU A 103 12.68 -6.21 -25.15
N VAL A 104 11.48 -6.77 -25.34
CA VAL A 104 10.45 -6.22 -26.23
C VAL A 104 9.43 -5.40 -25.47
N ASP A 105 9.04 -5.85 -24.27
CA ASP A 105 8.05 -5.16 -23.46
C ASP A 105 8.20 -5.50 -21.95
N THR A 106 7.52 -4.72 -21.11
CA THR A 106 7.41 -4.96 -19.67
C THR A 106 5.96 -4.81 -19.22
N SER A 107 5.45 -5.76 -18.45
CA SER A 107 4.11 -5.70 -17.88
C SER A 107 4.11 -6.05 -16.39
N TYR A 108 2.94 -6.05 -15.76
CA TYR A 108 2.77 -6.51 -14.38
C TYR A 108 1.77 -7.66 -14.34
N LYS A 109 2.11 -8.73 -13.61
CA LYS A 109 1.19 -9.83 -13.36
C LYS A 109 -0.04 -9.32 -12.61
N TYR A 110 -1.23 -9.76 -12.96
CA TYR A 110 -2.43 -9.52 -12.14
C TYR A 110 -2.35 -10.34 -10.85
N GLN A 111 -2.52 -9.68 -9.70
CA GLN A 111 -2.58 -10.31 -8.38
C GLN A 111 -3.76 -9.72 -7.61
N GLY A 112 -4.97 -10.25 -7.83
CA GLY A 112 -6.22 -9.80 -7.19
C GLY A 112 -6.41 -10.22 -5.74
N VAL A 113 -5.59 -11.16 -5.24
CA VAL A 113 -5.64 -11.67 -3.87
C VAL A 113 -4.23 -11.94 -3.34
N VAL A 114 -4.09 -11.89 -2.02
CA VAL A 114 -2.94 -12.42 -1.26
C VAL A 114 -3.45 -13.45 -0.27
N ASN A 115 -2.78 -14.59 -0.20
CA ASN A 115 -3.19 -15.70 0.65
C ASN A 115 -2.51 -15.62 2.02
N LYS A 116 -3.29 -15.74 3.08
CA LYS A 116 -2.77 -15.97 4.43
C LYS A 116 -2.26 -17.40 4.55
N ALA A 117 -1.39 -17.65 5.53
CA ALA A 117 -0.95 -18.99 5.92
C ALA A 117 -2.12 -19.91 6.31
N SER A 118 -3.27 -19.35 6.73
CA SER A 118 -4.50 -20.10 6.99
C SER A 118 -5.23 -20.57 5.72
N GLY A 119 -4.80 -20.16 4.52
CA GLY A 119 -5.50 -20.37 3.26
C GLY A 119 -6.61 -19.35 2.97
N THR A 120 -6.79 -18.35 3.85
CA THR A 120 -7.76 -17.27 3.63
C THR A 120 -7.22 -16.30 2.58
N GLU A 121 -7.98 -16.07 1.52
CA GLU A 121 -7.65 -15.08 0.49
C GLU A 121 -8.07 -13.68 0.95
N ILE A 122 -7.17 -12.70 0.77
CA ILE A 122 -7.42 -11.29 1.05
C ILE A 122 -7.31 -10.51 -0.25
N GLU A 123 -8.38 -9.83 -0.63
CA GLU A 123 -8.45 -9.04 -1.87
C GLU A 123 -7.48 -7.85 -1.87
N THR A 124 -6.86 -7.61 -3.02
CA THR A 124 -5.98 -6.46 -3.29
C THR A 124 -6.65 -5.40 -4.17
N THR A 125 -7.97 -5.48 -4.31
CA THR A 125 -8.77 -4.69 -5.27
C THR A 125 -9.55 -3.57 -4.58
N SER A 126 -9.13 -3.15 -3.38
CA SER A 126 -9.83 -2.17 -2.56
C SER A 126 -10.16 -0.87 -3.32
N PHE A 127 -9.24 -0.35 -4.14
CA PHE A 127 -9.45 0.89 -4.91
C PHE A 127 -10.18 0.68 -6.25
N LEU A 128 -10.50 -0.57 -6.59
CA LEU A 128 -11.43 -0.93 -7.67
C LEU A 128 -12.85 -1.16 -7.15
N ASN A 129 -13.05 -1.19 -5.83
CA ASN A 129 -14.33 -1.48 -5.20
C ASN A 129 -15.01 -0.21 -4.69
N THR A 130 -16.22 0.08 -5.19
CA THR A 130 -17.01 1.27 -4.85
C THR A 130 -17.36 1.37 -3.37
N LYS A 131 -17.30 0.26 -2.62
CA LYS A 131 -17.43 0.26 -1.15
C LYS A 131 -16.44 1.22 -0.47
N TYR A 132 -15.29 1.47 -1.08
CA TYR A 132 -14.25 2.34 -0.53
C TYR A 132 -14.25 3.74 -1.16
N SER A 133 -15.27 4.11 -1.94
CA SER A 133 -15.35 5.42 -2.62
C SER A 133 -15.35 6.61 -1.66
N GLY A 134 -15.77 6.42 -0.41
CA GLY A 134 -15.71 7.45 0.62
C GLY A 134 -14.28 7.84 1.05
N ILE A 135 -13.28 7.03 0.71
CA ILE A 135 -11.87 7.31 0.99
C ILE A 135 -11.26 7.91 -0.28
N SER A 136 -10.76 9.14 -0.18
CA SER A 136 -10.25 9.91 -1.30
C SER A 136 -8.82 9.52 -1.70
N ALA A 137 -7.97 9.27 -0.71
CA ALA A 137 -6.55 8.96 -0.94
C ALA A 137 -5.89 8.31 0.28
N ILE A 138 -4.71 7.72 0.06
CA ILE A 138 -3.78 7.29 1.10
C ILE A 138 -2.55 8.20 1.10
N ILE A 139 -2.14 8.65 2.28
CA ILE A 139 -0.77 9.15 2.49
C ILE A 139 0.06 8.00 3.02
N TYR A 140 1.18 7.69 2.37
CA TYR A 140 2.01 6.56 2.69
C TYR A 140 3.47 6.97 2.94
N SER A 141 4.11 6.31 3.89
CA SER A 141 5.54 6.48 4.17
C SER A 141 6.15 5.25 4.83
N CYS A 142 7.43 4.99 4.56
CA CYS A 142 8.26 4.03 5.30
C CYS A 142 9.29 4.71 6.19
N ALA A 143 9.27 6.04 6.34
CA ALA A 143 10.24 6.75 7.16
C ALA A 143 9.97 6.54 8.66
N ASP A 144 11.04 6.36 9.43
CA ASP A 144 11.06 6.40 10.89
C ASP A 144 12.05 7.49 11.39
N VAL A 145 12.08 7.71 12.71
CA VAL A 145 12.91 8.77 13.33
C VAL A 145 14.41 8.55 13.10
N PHE A 146 14.86 7.31 12.99
CA PHE A 146 16.26 6.94 12.79
C PHE A 146 16.65 6.83 11.31
N ASN A 147 15.70 6.48 10.44
CA ASN A 147 15.88 6.25 9.01
C ASN A 147 15.01 7.16 8.15
N HIS A 148 14.96 8.46 8.46
CA HIS A 148 14.28 9.45 7.63
C HIS A 148 15.25 10.03 6.59
N PRO A 149 14.81 10.25 5.34
CA PRO A 149 15.62 10.97 4.38
C PRO A 149 15.80 12.42 4.84
N VAL A 150 16.96 13.00 4.54
CA VAL A 150 17.27 14.42 4.80
C VAL A 150 16.19 15.35 4.23
N ALA A 151 15.52 14.94 3.14
CA ALA A 151 14.34 15.61 2.61
C ALA A 151 13.08 14.74 2.79
N ILE A 152 12.21 15.15 3.72
CA ILE A 152 10.92 14.51 4.05
C ILE A 152 10.05 14.29 2.80
N SER A 153 10.15 15.17 1.80
CA SER A 153 9.40 15.04 0.55
C SER A 153 9.69 13.73 -0.19
N LYS A 154 10.90 13.16 -0.07
CA LYS A 154 11.24 11.90 -0.76
C LYS A 154 10.66 10.66 -0.08
N SER A 155 10.15 10.79 1.14
CA SER A 155 9.54 9.69 1.93
C SER A 155 8.02 9.70 1.94
N LEU A 156 7.38 10.70 1.35
CA LEU A 156 5.93 10.82 1.31
C LEU A 156 5.39 10.46 -0.07
N LEU A 157 4.38 9.60 -0.05
CA LEU A 157 3.62 9.20 -1.21
C LEU A 157 2.14 9.51 -0.97
N LEU A 158 1.52 10.20 -1.92
CA LEU A 158 0.08 10.40 -1.97
C LEU A 158 -0.48 9.49 -3.05
N PHE A 159 -1.39 8.59 -2.68
CA PHE A 159 -2.02 7.65 -3.61
C PHE A 159 -3.51 7.91 -3.66
N HIS A 160 -3.99 8.40 -4.80
CA HIS A 160 -5.39 8.71 -5.02
C HIS A 160 -6.22 7.45 -5.18
N ASN A 161 -7.43 7.45 -4.63
CA ASN A 161 -8.42 6.44 -4.95
C ASN A 161 -9.11 6.81 -6.28
N PRO A 162 -8.93 6.04 -7.36
CA PRO A 162 -9.57 6.33 -8.64
C PRO A 162 -11.10 6.32 -8.58
N SER A 163 -11.65 5.62 -7.58
CA SER A 163 -13.09 5.49 -7.35
C SER A 163 -13.62 6.47 -6.29
N ALA A 164 -12.85 7.49 -5.90
CA ALA A 164 -13.24 8.43 -4.85
C ALA A 164 -14.50 9.24 -5.21
N SER A 165 -15.47 9.31 -4.30
CA SER A 165 -16.65 10.17 -4.43
C SER A 165 -16.30 11.65 -4.24
N ASN A 166 -15.34 11.95 -3.37
CA ASN A 166 -14.81 13.30 -3.16
C ASN A 166 -13.29 13.28 -3.42
N PRO A 167 -12.84 13.31 -4.68
CA PRO A 167 -11.41 13.28 -4.99
C PRO A 167 -10.71 14.54 -4.47
N ILE A 168 -9.44 14.41 -4.12
CA ILE A 168 -8.59 15.55 -3.80
C ILE A 168 -7.91 16.07 -5.08
N PRO A 169 -7.55 17.37 -5.15
CA PRO A 169 -6.87 17.91 -6.32
C PRO A 169 -5.52 17.23 -6.57
N LEU A 170 -5.16 17.08 -7.84
CA LEU A 170 -3.83 16.63 -8.23
C LEU A 170 -2.78 17.71 -7.89
N GLY A 171 -1.58 17.28 -7.49
CA GLY A 171 -0.48 18.15 -7.08
C GLY A 171 -0.62 18.70 -5.66
N LEU A 172 -1.61 18.23 -4.88
CA LEU A 172 -1.89 18.71 -3.52
C LEU A 172 -0.67 18.57 -2.60
N LEU A 173 0.10 17.48 -2.75
CA LEU A 173 1.25 17.23 -1.90
C LEU A 173 2.35 18.29 -2.11
N GLY A 174 2.45 18.86 -3.31
CA GLY A 174 3.43 19.87 -3.73
C GLY A 174 4.88 19.37 -3.78
N LYS A 175 5.27 18.45 -2.89
CA LYS A 175 6.58 17.79 -2.85
C LYS A 175 6.43 16.34 -2.36
N GLY A 176 6.77 15.40 -3.24
CA GLY A 176 6.77 13.96 -2.98
C GLY A 176 6.29 13.20 -4.20
N TYR A 177 5.93 11.94 -4.02
CA TYR A 177 5.38 11.14 -5.12
C TYR A 177 3.85 11.14 -5.05
N GLU A 178 3.21 11.22 -6.22
CA GLU A 178 1.76 11.22 -6.34
C GLU A 178 1.36 10.17 -7.38
N TYR A 179 0.46 9.27 -7.00
CA TYR A 179 -0.01 8.10 -7.77
C TYR A 179 -1.53 8.09 -7.90
#